data_AF-A0A1G1J1Z8-F1
#
_entry.id   AF-A0A1G1J1Z8-F1
#
_cell.length_a   1.000
_cell.length_b   1.000
_cell.length_c   1.000
_cell.angle_alpha   90.00
_cell.angle_beta   90.00
_cell.angle_gamma   90.00
#
_symmetry.space_group_name_H-M   'P 1'
#
loop_
_entity.id
_entity.type
_entity.pdbx_description
1 polymer ?
#
loop_
_entity_poly.entity_id
_entity_poly.type
_entity_poly.pdbx_seq_one_letter_code
_entity_poly.pdbx_strand_id
1 'polypeptide(L)'
;MDNLEIKNEWILRLDADEYLTSELKDEITEKLKNIPKNINGFYIKRRVYFMSRWIKHGGYYPTWLLRLFKKGKARSEQRTMDEHIILLEGKSGKLKNDFIDDNKKNLEWWVAKHNNYSTREVISRMSGVRRQVSS
;
A
#
# COMPACT_ATOMS: atom_id res chain seq x y z
N MET A 1 21.28 -14.65 4.09
CA MET A 1 20.02 -14.69 4.87
C MET A 1 19.59 -16.16 4.92
N ASP A 2 20.25 -16.98 5.75
CA ASP A 2 20.40 -18.42 5.46
C ASP A 2 19.92 -19.38 6.55
N ASN A 3 18.97 -19.04 7.44
CA ASN A 3 18.52 -20.02 8.45
C ASN A 3 17.12 -19.79 9.03
N LEU A 4 16.09 -19.72 8.18
CA LEU A 4 14.71 -19.99 8.61
C LEU A 4 14.03 -20.84 7.55
N GLU A 5 13.80 -22.13 7.85
CA GLU A 5 12.87 -22.97 7.10
C GLU A 5 11.46 -22.40 7.26
N ILE A 6 11.11 -21.41 6.42
CA ILE A 6 9.76 -20.90 6.31
C ILE A 6 8.92 -22.00 5.66
N LYS A 7 8.28 -22.83 6.49
CA LYS A 7 7.36 -23.90 6.07
C LYS A 7 6.08 -23.35 5.41
N ASN A 8 5.84 -22.05 5.53
CA ASN A 8 4.63 -21.41 5.02
C ASN A 8 4.79 -21.09 3.53
N GLU A 9 3.86 -21.61 2.71
CA GLU A 9 3.78 -21.30 1.28
C GLU A 9 3.53 -19.81 1.03
N TRP A 10 2.89 -19.13 1.98
CA TRP A 10 2.53 -17.71 1.91
C TRP A 10 3.52 -16.85 2.69
N ILE A 11 3.94 -15.76 2.07
CA ILE A 11 4.82 -14.74 2.61
C ILE A 11 4.01 -13.46 2.78
N LEU A 12 4.03 -12.92 4.00
CA LEU A 12 3.55 -11.58 4.30
C LEU A 12 4.78 -10.68 4.49
N ARG A 13 4.92 -9.65 3.65
CA ARG A 13 6.00 -8.66 3.74
C ARG A 13 5.47 -7.39 4.38
N LEU A 14 6.08 -6.97 5.49
CA LEU A 14 5.81 -5.70 6.18
C LEU A 14 7.15 -5.10 6.63
N ASP A 15 7.22 -3.77 6.64
CA ASP A 15 8.36 -3.04 7.19
C ASP A 15 8.20 -2.89 8.73
N ALA A 16 9.24 -2.43 9.44
CA ALA A 16 9.27 -2.47 10.92
C ALA A 16 8.28 -1.52 11.61
N ASP A 17 7.85 -0.48 10.91
CA ASP A 17 6.85 0.52 11.30
C ASP A 17 5.45 0.22 10.73
N GLU A 18 5.31 -0.90 10.01
CA GLU A 18 4.02 -1.38 9.49
C GLU A 18 3.43 -2.47 10.39
N TYR A 19 2.12 -2.44 10.62
CA TYR A 19 1.42 -3.47 11.39
C TYR A 19 0.03 -3.78 10.85
N LEU A 20 -0.41 -5.04 11.02
CA LEU A 20 -1.75 -5.48 10.64
C LEU A 20 -2.78 -5.05 11.68
N THR A 21 -3.93 -4.58 11.22
CA THR A 21 -5.10 -4.44 12.10
C THR A 21 -5.65 -5.81 12.48
N SER A 22 -6.37 -5.89 13.59
CA SER A 22 -6.99 -7.15 14.04
C SER A 22 -7.93 -7.73 12.98
N GLU A 23 -8.72 -6.88 12.33
CA GLU A 23 -9.65 -7.30 11.28
C GLU A 23 -8.92 -7.83 10.04
N LEU A 24 -7.75 -7.29 9.72
CA LEU A 24 -6.93 -7.80 8.62
C LEU A 24 -6.31 -9.15 8.97
N LYS A 25 -5.90 -9.37 10.22
CA LYS A 25 -5.41 -10.68 10.69
C LYS A 25 -6.49 -11.75 10.56
N ASP A 26 -7.70 -11.43 11.00
CA ASP A 26 -8.85 -12.34 10.91
C ASP A 26 -9.20 -12.62 9.45
N GLU A 27 -9.25 -11.58 8.61
CA GLU A 27 -9.52 -11.74 7.17
C GLU A 27 -8.47 -12.61 6.47
N ILE A 28 -7.17 -12.41 6.75
CA ILE A 28 -6.10 -13.23 6.17
C ILE A 28 -6.28 -14.68 6.61
N THR A 29 -6.52 -14.92 7.90
CA THR A 29 -6.70 -16.26 8.46
C THR A 29 -7.87 -16.99 7.81
N GLU A 30 -9.01 -16.32 7.63
CA GLU A 30 -10.17 -16.89 6.95
C GLU A 30 -9.93 -17.09 5.45
N LYS A 31 -9.29 -16.14 4.78
CA LYS A 31 -9.00 -16.26 3.34
C LYS A 31 -8.05 -17.41 3.05
N LEU A 32 -6.99 -17.57 3.84
CA LEU A 32 -5.99 -18.63 3.64
C LEU A 32 -6.59 -20.05 3.71
N LYS A 33 -7.71 -20.25 4.41
CA LYS A 33 -8.41 -21.54 4.47
C LYS A 33 -9.02 -21.96 3.11
N ASN A 34 -9.47 -20.99 2.31
CA ASN A 34 -10.25 -21.24 1.09
C ASN A 34 -9.78 -20.35 -0.08
N ILE A 35 -8.51 -20.52 -0.48
CA ILE A 35 -7.94 -19.77 -1.60
C ILE A 35 -8.13 -20.54 -2.92
N PRO A 36 -8.72 -19.92 -3.97
CA PRO A 36 -8.72 -20.50 -5.30
C PRO A 36 -7.29 -20.76 -5.78
N LYS A 37 -7.02 -21.95 -6.36
CA LYS A 37 -5.66 -22.39 -6.74
C LYS A 37 -4.91 -21.43 -7.68
N ASN A 38 -5.62 -20.59 -8.43
CA ASN A 38 -5.05 -19.62 -9.35
C ASN A 38 -4.68 -18.27 -8.70
N ILE A 39 -4.97 -18.07 -7.41
CA ILE A 39 -4.58 -16.87 -6.67
C ILE A 39 -3.21 -17.08 -6.03
N ASN A 40 -2.27 -16.23 -6.41
CA ASN A 40 -0.88 -16.27 -5.93
C ASN A 40 -0.50 -15.06 -5.07
N GLY A 41 -1.40 -14.10 -4.89
CA GLY A 41 -1.16 -12.94 -4.03
C GLY A 41 -2.39 -12.10 -3.75
N PHE A 42 -2.25 -11.19 -2.80
CA PHE A 42 -3.29 -10.26 -2.40
C PHE A 42 -2.74 -8.86 -2.22
N TYR A 43 -3.43 -7.91 -2.85
CA TYR A 43 -3.24 -6.49 -2.56
C TYR A 43 -3.97 -6.12 -1.28
N ILE A 44 -3.28 -5.36 -0.44
CA ILE A 44 -3.79 -4.84 0.83
C ILE A 44 -3.69 -3.32 0.77
N LYS A 45 -4.73 -2.63 1.25
CA LYS A 45 -4.71 -1.17 1.36
C LYS A 45 -3.79 -0.75 2.51
N ARG A 46 -2.96 0.25 2.25
CA ARG A 46 -2.14 0.91 3.26
C ARG A 46 -2.87 2.10 3.86
N ARG A 47 -2.97 2.17 5.19
CA ARG A 47 -3.35 3.36 5.95
C ARG A 47 -2.10 4.01 6.51
N VAL A 48 -1.73 5.17 5.98
CA VAL A 48 -0.58 5.93 6.48
C VAL A 48 -1.02 6.80 7.65
N TYR A 49 -0.43 6.57 8.81
CA TYR A 49 -0.51 7.44 9.98
C TYR A 49 0.73 8.32 10.04
N PHE A 50 0.52 9.60 10.32
CA PHE A 50 1.58 10.56 10.56
C PHE A 50 1.24 11.34 11.82
N MET A 51 2.14 11.32 12.81
CA MET A 51 1.91 11.93 14.13
C MET A 51 0.54 11.52 14.73
N SER A 52 0.24 10.21 14.69
CA SER A 52 -1.03 9.63 15.17
C SER A 52 -2.30 10.14 14.45
N ARG A 53 -2.16 10.81 13.31
CA ARG A 53 -3.28 11.22 12.45
C ARG A 53 -3.25 10.43 11.15
N TRP A 54 -4.40 9.85 10.79
CA TRP A 54 -4.55 9.14 9.53
C TRP A 54 -4.63 10.11 8.35
N ILE A 55 -3.73 9.96 7.38
CA ILE A 55 -3.74 10.72 6.13
C ILE A 55 -4.65 10.03 5.11
N LYS A 56 -5.76 10.69 4.77
CA LYS A 56 -6.75 10.21 3.78
C LYS A 56 -6.62 10.86 2.40
N HIS A 57 -6.10 12.08 2.34
CA HIS A 57 -6.11 12.93 1.15
C HIS A 57 -4.75 12.97 0.47
N GLY A 58 -4.64 13.63 -0.69
CA GLY A 58 -3.36 13.82 -1.39
C GLY A 58 -2.80 12.56 -2.07
N GLY A 59 -3.66 11.59 -2.42
CA GLY A 59 -3.23 10.36 -3.10
C GLY A 59 -2.60 9.29 -2.19
N TYR A 60 -2.62 9.50 -0.88
CA TYR A 60 -2.14 8.52 0.10
C TYR A 60 -3.10 7.37 0.38
N TYR A 61 -4.40 7.57 0.13
CA TYR A 61 -5.39 6.55 0.34
C TYR A 61 -6.47 6.60 -0.75
N PRO A 62 -6.89 5.43 -1.30
CA PRO A 62 -6.34 4.10 -1.04
C PRO A 62 -5.04 3.84 -1.83
N THR A 63 -3.96 3.45 -1.15
CA THR A 63 -2.77 2.88 -1.80
C THR A 63 -2.82 1.36 -1.67
N TRP A 64 -2.86 0.65 -2.81
CA TRP A 64 -2.89 -0.81 -2.86
C TRP A 64 -1.48 -1.36 -3.06
N LEU A 65 -1.02 -2.22 -2.15
CA LEU A 65 0.29 -2.85 -2.23
C LEU A 65 0.17 -4.36 -2.15
N LEU A 66 0.92 -5.08 -2.99
CA LEU A 66 1.02 -6.52 -2.92
C LEU A 66 1.88 -6.89 -1.71
N ARG A 67 1.22 -7.33 -0.64
CA ARG A 67 1.86 -7.57 0.68
C ARG A 67 1.82 -9.04 1.09
N LEU A 68 0.82 -9.80 0.62
CA LEU A 68 0.69 -11.23 0.84
C LEU A 68 0.81 -11.98 -0.48
N PHE A 69 1.74 -12.92 -0.60
CA PHE A 69 1.98 -13.65 -1.85
C PHE A 69 2.60 -15.02 -1.60
N LYS A 70 2.47 -15.93 -2.58
CA LYS A 70 3.11 -17.24 -2.52
C LYS A 70 4.61 -17.15 -2.77
N LYS A 71 5.39 -17.92 -2.02
CA LYS A 71 6.84 -18.04 -2.19
C LYS A 71 7.18 -18.43 -3.63
N GLY A 72 8.11 -17.73 -4.24
CA GLY A 72 8.54 -17.95 -5.64
C GLY A 72 7.55 -17.46 -6.71
N LYS A 73 6.37 -16.92 -6.34
CA LYS A 73 5.37 -16.41 -7.29
C LYS A 73 5.33 -14.88 -7.37
N ALA A 74 6.21 -14.20 -6.62
CA ALA A 74 6.35 -12.75 -6.65
C ALA A 74 7.83 -12.34 -6.58
N ARG A 75 8.15 -11.16 -7.09
CA ARG A 75 9.48 -10.54 -6.99
C ARG A 75 9.37 -9.09 -6.55
N SER A 76 10.39 -8.61 -5.85
CA SER A 76 10.59 -7.17 -5.64
C SER A 76 11.16 -6.57 -6.92
N GLU A 77 10.46 -5.60 -7.49
CA GLU A 77 10.98 -4.75 -8.56
C GLU A 77 11.57 -3.50 -7.92
N GLN A 78 12.85 -3.26 -8.18
CA GLN A 78 13.54 -2.07 -7.70
C GLN A 78 13.16 -0.90 -8.61
N ARG A 79 12.13 -0.14 -8.21
CA ARG A 79 11.89 1.18 -8.81
C ARG A 79 12.67 2.21 -8.02
N THR A 80 13.14 3.24 -8.71
CA THR A 80 14.08 4.28 -8.27
C THR A 80 13.71 5.02 -6.98
N MET A 81 12.55 4.74 -6.38
CA MET A 81 12.09 5.39 -5.15
C MET A 81 11.34 4.45 -4.17
N ASP A 82 10.85 3.30 -4.62
CA ASP A 82 10.00 2.41 -3.81
C ASP A 82 10.19 0.94 -4.21
N GLU A 83 10.31 0.05 -3.22
CA GLU A 83 10.24 -1.39 -3.47
C GLU A 83 8.81 -1.80 -3.82
N HIS A 84 8.60 -2.22 -5.06
CA HIS A 84 7.30 -2.64 -5.54
C HIS A 84 7.28 -4.14 -5.78
N ILE A 85 6.52 -4.88 -4.97
CA ILE A 85 6.35 -6.32 -5.19
C ILE A 85 5.32 -6.54 -6.30
N ILE A 86 5.70 -7.34 -7.29
CA ILE A 86 4.84 -7.76 -8.39
C ILE A 86 4.69 -9.28 -8.42
N LEU A 87 3.51 -9.76 -8.84
CA LEU A 87 3.32 -11.18 -9.15
C LEU A 87 4.01 -11.55 -10.45
N LEU A 88 4.62 -12.73 -10.48
CA LEU A 88 5.24 -13.31 -11.67
C LEU A 88 4.24 -14.10 -12.51
N GLU A 89 3.25 -14.72 -11.86
CA GLU A 89 2.27 -15.59 -12.52
C GLU A 89 0.98 -15.73 -11.67
N GLY A 90 -0.08 -16.21 -12.31
CA GLY A 90 -1.39 -16.37 -11.68
C GLY A 90 -2.12 -15.05 -11.48
N LYS A 91 -3.13 -15.07 -10.61
CA LYS A 91 -3.99 -13.90 -10.33
C LYS A 91 -3.73 -13.37 -8.93
N SER A 92 -4.03 -12.09 -8.74
CA SER A 92 -4.07 -11.46 -7.42
C SER A 92 -5.51 -11.22 -6.96
N GLY A 93 -5.77 -11.43 -5.68
CA GLY A 93 -6.96 -10.92 -5.01
C GLY A 93 -6.73 -9.54 -4.37
N LYS A 94 -7.78 -9.01 -3.77
CA LYS A 94 -7.72 -7.84 -2.89
C LYS A 94 -8.32 -8.22 -1.55
N LEU A 95 -7.68 -7.81 -0.46
CA LEU A 95 -8.27 -7.87 0.87
C LEU A 95 -9.10 -6.62 1.14
N LYS A 96 -10.12 -6.75 1.98
CA LYS A 96 -11.05 -5.68 2.33
C LYS A 96 -10.43 -4.75 3.38
N ASN A 97 -9.71 -5.33 4.34
CA ASN A 97 -9.12 -4.63 5.46
C ASN A 97 -7.71 -4.11 5.13
N ASP A 98 -7.22 -3.22 6.00
CA ASP A 98 -6.06 -2.39 5.73
C ASP A 98 -4.96 -2.71 6.71
N PHE A 99 -3.70 -2.54 6.30
CA PHE A 99 -2.57 -2.50 7.24
C PHE A 99 -2.20 -1.05 7.52
N ILE A 100 -1.56 -0.80 8.66
CA ILE A 100 -1.14 0.53 9.10
C ILE A 100 0.35 0.69 8.84
N ASP A 101 0.72 1.83 8.28
CA ASP A 101 2.09 2.35 8.15
C ASP A 101 2.17 3.57 9.07
N ASP A 102 2.80 3.42 10.23
CA ASP A 102 2.95 4.48 11.23
C ASP A 102 4.29 5.18 11.05
N ASN A 103 4.30 6.18 10.17
CA ASN A 103 5.52 6.90 9.84
C ASN A 103 5.90 7.85 10.98
N LYS A 104 6.85 7.38 11.79
CA LYS A 104 7.38 8.12 12.95
C LYS A 104 8.46 9.14 12.60
N LYS A 105 8.82 9.34 11.32
CA LYS A 105 9.96 10.19 10.92
C LYS A 105 9.55 11.56 10.33
N ASN A 106 10.36 12.55 10.73
CA ASN A 106 10.59 13.92 10.23
C ASN A 106 9.38 14.78 9.77
N LEU A 107 8.99 15.68 10.67
CA LEU A 107 8.13 16.84 10.47
C LEU A 107 8.52 17.71 9.26
N GLU A 108 9.82 17.86 8.98
CA GLU A 108 10.32 18.74 7.91
C GLU A 108 9.94 18.27 6.49
N TRP A 109 10.04 16.96 6.22
CA TRP A 109 9.60 16.40 4.94
C TRP A 109 8.08 16.52 4.78
N TRP A 110 7.33 16.39 5.88
CA TRP A 110 5.88 16.52 5.86
C TRP A 110 5.42 17.94 5.53
N VAL A 111 6.04 18.97 6.13
CA VAL A 111 5.77 20.38 5.80
C VAL A 111 6.08 20.68 4.34
N ALA A 112 7.24 20.25 3.84
CA ALA A 112 7.62 20.43 2.44
C ALA A 112 6.64 19.75 1.47
N LYS A 113 6.15 18.56 1.83
CA LYS A 113 5.23 17.78 1.00
C LYS A 113 3.81 18.33 1.04
N HIS A 114 3.32 18.79 2.20
CA HIS A 114 1.99 19.41 2.32
C HIS A 114 1.88 20.68 1.48
N ASN A 115 2.94 21.51 1.48
CA ASN A 115 3.01 22.70 0.63
C ASN A 115 2.86 22.36 -0.87
N ASN A 116 3.52 21.29 -1.33
CA ASN A 116 3.43 20.87 -2.74
C ASN A 116 2.02 20.38 -3.13
N TYR A 117 1.28 19.75 -2.21
CA TYR A 117 -0.09 19.29 -2.47
C TYR A 117 -1.13 20.43 -2.49
N SER A 118 -1.02 21.41 -1.58
CA SER A 118 -1.88 22.60 -1.60
C SER A 118 -1.73 23.37 -2.92
N THR A 119 -0.50 23.49 -3.45
CA THR A 119 -0.26 24.11 -4.76
C THR A 119 -0.89 23.31 -5.90
N ARG A 120 -0.87 21.97 -5.88
CA ARG A 120 -1.46 21.15 -6.96
C ARG A 120 -2.99 21.14 -6.96
N GLU A 121 -3.65 21.22 -5.81
CA GLU A 121 -5.13 21.42 -5.77
C GLU A 121 -5.53 22.78 -6.36
N VAL A 122 -4.77 23.84 -6.06
CA VAL A 122 -5.02 25.17 -6.64
C VAL A 122 -4.79 25.16 -8.14
N ILE A 123 -3.74 24.51 -8.63
CA ILE A 123 -3.49 24.37 -10.08
C ILE A 123 -4.60 23.57 -10.76
N SER A 124 -5.06 22.46 -10.17
CA SER A 124 -6.18 21.67 -10.71
C SER A 124 -7.48 22.48 -10.78
N ARG A 125 -7.77 23.29 -9.76
CA ARG A 125 -8.95 24.18 -9.74
C ARG A 125 -8.80 25.34 -10.74
N MET A 126 -7.61 25.93 -10.89
CA MET A 126 -7.35 27.00 -11.86
C MET A 126 -7.36 26.51 -13.33
N SER A 127 -6.91 25.27 -13.59
CA SER A 127 -6.98 24.68 -14.94
C SER A 127 -8.40 24.30 -15.37
N GLY A 128 -9.34 24.14 -14.42
CA GLY A 128 -10.77 23.91 -14.71
C GLY A 128 -11.54 25.20 -15.01
N VAL A 129 -11.15 26.33 -14.43
CA VAL A 129 -11.85 27.63 -14.61
C VAL A 129 -11.54 28.26 -15.98
N ARG A 130 -10.39 27.97 -16.59
CA ARG A 130 -10.00 28.57 -17.88
C ARG A 130 -10.78 28.04 -19.10
N ARG A 131 -11.63 27.01 -18.94
CA ARG A 131 -12.41 26.40 -20.03
C ARG A 131 -13.85 26.87 -20.16
N GLN A 132 -14.34 27.74 -19.27
CA GLN A 132 -15.71 28.26 -19.33
C GLN A 132 -15.83 29.73 -19.77
N VAL A 133 -14.74 30.38 -20.14
CA VAL A 133 -14.78 31.77 -20.64
C VAL A 133 -14.26 31.82 -22.08
N SER A 134 -14.98 31.15 -22.97
CA SER A 134 -14.86 31.30 -24.43
C SER A 134 -16.18 30.82 -25.04
N SER A 135 -17.20 31.67 -24.92
CA SER A 135 -18.38 31.70 -25.79
C SER A 135 -18.39 33.04 -26.49
#